data_AF-A0A1I2S4X9-F1
#
_entry.id   AF-A0A1I2S4X9-F1
#
_cell.length_a   1.000
_cell.length_b   1.000
_cell.length_c   1.000
_cell.angle_alpha   90.00
_cell.angle_beta   90.00
_cell.angle_gamma   90.00
#
_symmetry.space_group_name_H-M   'P 1'
#
loop_
_entity.id
_entity.type
_entity.pdbx_description
1 polymer ?
#
loop_
_entity_poly.entity_id
_entity_poly.type
_entity_poly.pdbx_seq_one_letter_code
_entity_poly.pdbx_strand_id
1 'polypeptide(L)'
;MKPRCYLVVANAPEHLRLKEANAIFNKYIGDRKRGHCVYHDHFVDRPGGVAFFAIENDEQKENLKQDLNGWNLEIHPLIESRSAAGFVYQLDYTSSNYAGVSLEKLITRIKEAQDKGMNPLEA
;
A
#
# COMPACT_ATOMS: atom_id res chain seq x y z
N MET A 1 19.07 8.95 -5.00
CA MET A 1 17.95 9.70 -4.38
C MET A 1 18.01 9.70 -2.85
N LYS A 2 17.19 10.52 -2.14
CA LYS A 2 16.94 10.35 -0.71
C LYS A 2 15.80 9.33 -0.47
N PRO A 3 15.92 8.38 0.47
CA PRO A 3 14.88 7.41 0.76
C PRO A 3 13.53 8.06 1.07
N ARG A 4 12.46 7.48 0.55
CA ARG A 4 11.07 7.87 0.83
C ARG A 4 10.07 6.83 0.36
N CYS A 5 8.84 6.97 0.84
CA CYS A 5 7.72 6.19 0.37
C CYS A 5 7.15 6.81 -0.92
N TYR A 6 6.66 5.94 -1.80
CA TYR A 6 5.96 6.28 -3.03
C TYR A 6 4.57 5.65 -3.01
N LEU A 7 3.55 6.44 -3.33
CA LEU A 7 2.23 5.94 -3.70
C LEU A 7 2.27 5.49 -5.15
N VAL A 8 1.80 4.28 -5.40
CA VAL A 8 1.49 3.74 -6.73
C VAL A 8 -0.02 3.55 -6.81
N VAL A 9 -0.65 4.16 -7.80
CA VAL A 9 -2.02 3.87 -8.22
C VAL A 9 -1.94 3.12 -9.53
N ALA A 10 -2.47 1.89 -9.56
CA ALA A 10 -2.37 1.00 -10.70
C ALA A 10 -3.77 0.60 -11.18
N ASN A 11 -4.15 1.09 -12.37
CA ASN A 11 -5.41 0.74 -13.01
C ASN A 11 -5.16 -0.29 -14.11
N ALA A 12 -5.83 -1.43 -14.03
CA ALA A 12 -5.70 -2.49 -15.02
C ALA A 12 -6.43 -2.11 -16.33
N PRO A 13 -5.97 -2.63 -17.48
CA PRO A 13 -6.72 -2.55 -18.73
C PRO A 13 -8.16 -3.09 -18.61
N GLU A 14 -9.10 -2.51 -19.35
CA GLU A 14 -10.54 -2.88 -19.33
C GLU A 14 -10.81 -4.35 -19.68
N HIS A 15 -9.90 -4.99 -20.44
CA HIS A 15 -10.06 -6.38 -20.85
C HIS A 15 -9.70 -7.40 -19.77
N LEU A 16 -9.04 -6.98 -18.68
CA LEU A 16 -8.67 -7.89 -17.58
C LEU A 16 -9.84 -8.06 -16.63
N ARG A 17 -10.10 -9.31 -16.24
CA ARG A 17 -11.08 -9.60 -15.18
C ARG A 17 -10.48 -9.23 -13.82
N LEU A 18 -11.35 -8.87 -12.88
CA LEU A 18 -10.94 -8.47 -11.52
C LEU A 18 -9.97 -9.48 -10.86
N LYS A 19 -10.31 -10.77 -10.89
CA LYS A 19 -9.47 -11.83 -10.31
C LYS A 19 -8.08 -11.91 -10.95
N GLU A 20 -7.99 -11.72 -12.26
CA GLU A 20 -6.73 -11.78 -13.01
C GLU A 20 -5.88 -10.55 -12.71
N ALA A 21 -6.49 -9.35 -12.73
CA ALA A 21 -5.84 -8.11 -12.36
C ALA A 21 -5.29 -8.16 -10.92
N ASN A 22 -6.08 -8.64 -9.96
CA ASN A 22 -5.65 -8.76 -8.57
C ASN A 22 -4.45 -9.72 -8.44
N ALA A 23 -4.45 -10.84 -9.17
CA ALA A 23 -3.33 -11.77 -9.16
C ALA A 23 -2.04 -11.16 -9.73
N ILE A 24 -2.16 -10.40 -10.83
CA ILE A 24 -1.04 -9.66 -11.44
C ILE A 24 -0.51 -8.59 -10.47
N PHE A 25 -1.40 -7.80 -9.88
CA PHE A 25 -1.03 -6.75 -8.94
C PHE A 25 -0.39 -7.32 -7.67
N ASN A 26 -0.91 -8.44 -7.14
CA ASN A 26 -0.31 -9.16 -6.02
C ASN A 26 1.12 -9.64 -6.30
N LYS A 27 1.40 -10.08 -7.54
CA LYS A 27 2.76 -10.44 -7.95
C LYS A 27 3.67 -9.21 -8.04
N TYR A 28 3.15 -8.09 -8.57
CA TYR A 28 3.87 -6.82 -8.64
C TYR A 28 4.27 -6.29 -7.26
N ILE A 29 3.35 -6.27 -6.29
CA ILE A 29 3.63 -5.78 -4.92
C ILE A 29 4.59 -6.70 -4.14
N GLY A 30 4.58 -8.00 -4.43
CA GLY A 30 5.40 -8.99 -3.73
C GLY A 30 6.87 -9.01 -4.16
N ASP A 31 7.22 -8.35 -5.27
CA ASP A 31 8.58 -8.32 -5.78
C ASP A 31 9.43 -7.24 -5.10
N ARG A 32 10.37 -7.70 -4.28
CA ARG A 32 11.28 -6.86 -3.46
C ARG A 32 12.22 -5.98 -4.28
N LYS A 33 12.35 -6.20 -5.59
CA LYS A 33 13.09 -5.28 -6.48
C LYS A 33 12.51 -3.87 -6.49
N ARG A 34 11.26 -3.69 -6.05
CA ARG A 34 10.55 -2.41 -5.90
C ARG A 34 10.66 -1.80 -4.51
N GLY A 35 11.49 -2.37 -3.62
CA GLY A 35 11.56 -1.96 -2.22
C GLY A 35 10.51 -2.66 -1.35
N HIS A 36 10.22 -2.06 -0.20
CA HIS A 36 9.30 -2.63 0.79
C HIS A 36 7.89 -2.07 0.60
N CYS A 37 6.96 -2.89 0.10
CA CYS A 37 5.54 -2.56 0.07
C CYS A 37 4.96 -2.54 1.50
N VAL A 38 4.66 -1.36 2.05
CA VAL A 38 4.20 -1.18 3.44
C VAL A 38 2.68 -1.16 3.57
N TYR A 39 1.97 -0.93 2.47
CA TYR A 39 0.52 -1.02 2.38
C TYR A 39 0.15 -1.34 0.93
N HIS A 40 -0.91 -2.12 0.75
CA HIS A 40 -1.59 -2.24 -0.53
C HIS A 40 -3.07 -2.52 -0.29
N ASP A 41 -3.89 -2.20 -1.29
CA ASP A 41 -5.27 -2.68 -1.37
C ASP A 41 -5.75 -2.68 -2.83
N HIS A 42 -6.86 -3.36 -3.09
CA HIS A 42 -7.48 -3.47 -4.40
C HIS A 42 -8.73 -2.57 -4.47
N PHE A 43 -9.03 -2.07 -5.67
CA PHE A 43 -10.26 -1.33 -5.89
C PHE A 43 -11.48 -2.27 -5.93
N VAL A 44 -12.60 -1.80 -5.37
CA VAL A 44 -13.86 -2.57 -5.34
C VAL A 44 -14.62 -2.46 -6.66
N ASP A 45 -14.59 -1.29 -7.29
CA ASP A 45 -15.41 -0.92 -8.44
C ASP A 45 -14.74 -1.19 -9.79
N ARG A 46 -13.42 -1.41 -9.81
CA ARG A 46 -12.65 -1.65 -11.04
C ARG A 46 -11.41 -2.51 -10.81
N PRO A 47 -10.87 -3.19 -11.84
CA PRO A 47 -9.60 -3.87 -11.76
C PRO A 47 -8.44 -2.92 -11.48
N GLY A 48 -7.68 -3.19 -10.42
CA GLY A 48 -6.52 -2.39 -10.03
C GLY A 48 -6.38 -2.24 -8.53
N GLY A 49 -5.49 -1.36 -8.10
CA GLY A 49 -5.28 -1.09 -6.69
C GLY A 49 -4.30 0.02 -6.41
N VAL A 50 -3.97 0.15 -5.12
CA VAL A 50 -2.97 1.09 -4.62
C VAL A 50 -1.91 0.35 -3.82
N ALA A 51 -0.70 0.87 -3.84
CA ALA A 51 0.39 0.36 -3.01
C ALA A 51 1.34 1.49 -2.58
N PHE A 52 1.91 1.36 -1.39
CA PHE A 52 2.92 2.27 -0.88
C PHE A 52 4.24 1.53 -0.73
N PHE A 53 5.29 2.00 -1.40
CA PHE A 53 6.61 1.39 -1.36
C PHE A 53 7.60 2.30 -0.67
N ALA A 54 8.27 1.81 0.39
CA ALA A 54 9.46 2.44 0.92
C ALA A 54 10.66 2.12 0.01
N ILE A 55 11.20 3.15 -0.63
CA ILE A 55 12.27 3.09 -1.62
C ILE A 55 13.58 3.61 -1.02
N GLU A 56 14.66 2.89 -1.26
CA GLU A 56 16.00 3.18 -0.75
C GLU A 56 16.96 3.68 -1.84
N ASN A 57 16.73 3.30 -3.11
CA ASN A 57 17.62 3.63 -4.22
C ASN A 57 16.87 3.86 -5.55
N ASP A 58 17.58 4.43 -6.53
CA ASP A 58 17.02 4.81 -7.83
C ASP A 58 16.62 3.59 -8.69
N GLU A 59 17.26 2.43 -8.50
CA GLU A 59 16.89 1.18 -9.19
C GLU A 59 15.51 0.69 -8.75
N GLN A 60 15.24 0.65 -7.44
CA GLN A 60 13.94 0.31 -6.90
C GLN A 60 12.85 1.26 -7.39
N LYS A 61 13.16 2.57 -7.46
CA LYS A 61 12.26 3.57 -8.02
C LYS A 61 11.90 3.28 -9.48
N GLU A 62 12.88 2.89 -10.28
CA GLU A 62 12.64 2.58 -11.69
C GLU A 62 11.81 1.29 -11.85
N ASN A 63 12.06 0.30 -11.01
CA ASN A 63 11.30 -0.96 -10.98
C ASN A 63 9.81 -0.76 -10.68
N LEU A 64 9.40 0.35 -10.05
CA LEU A 64 7.98 0.67 -9.85
C LEU A 64 7.21 0.80 -11.18
N LYS A 65 7.88 1.14 -12.28
CA LYS A 65 7.24 1.32 -13.59
C LYS A 65 7.16 0.05 -14.43
N GLN A 66 7.75 -1.05 -13.95
CA GLN A 66 7.97 -2.27 -14.72
C GLN A 66 6.95 -3.35 -14.38
N ASP A 67 6.80 -4.34 -15.28
CA ASP A 67 6.01 -5.59 -15.12
C ASP A 67 4.48 -5.44 -14.99
N LEU A 68 3.94 -4.25 -15.24
CA LEU A 68 2.50 -3.99 -15.37
C LEU A 68 2.17 -3.49 -16.78
N ASN A 69 2.47 -4.31 -17.79
CA ASN A 69 2.32 -3.94 -19.20
C ASN A 69 0.88 -3.59 -19.54
N GLY A 70 0.68 -2.40 -20.11
CA GLY A 70 -0.64 -1.88 -20.49
C GLY A 70 -1.46 -1.28 -19.36
N TRP A 71 -0.99 -1.36 -18.10
CA TRP A 71 -1.66 -0.71 -16.98
C TRP A 71 -1.40 0.79 -16.99
N ASN A 72 -2.37 1.57 -16.52
CA ASN A 72 -2.16 2.99 -16.26
C ASN A 72 -1.62 3.16 -14.83
N LEU A 73 -0.38 3.64 -14.71
CA LEU A 73 0.33 3.83 -13.45
C LEU A 73 0.52 5.31 -13.13
N GLU A 74 0.08 5.71 -11.93
CA GLU A 74 0.41 7.01 -11.34
C GLU A 74 1.32 6.78 -10.13
N ILE A 75 2.47 7.45 -10.10
CA ILE A 75 3.53 7.21 -9.11
C ILE A 75 3.91 8.53 -8.46
N HIS A 76 3.66 8.66 -7.16
CA HIS A 76 3.82 9.91 -6.42
C HIS A 76 4.76 9.75 -5.21
N PRO A 77 5.84 10.54 -5.10
CA PRO A 77 6.66 10.56 -3.90
C PRO A 77 5.91 11.22 -2.75
N LEU A 78 5.99 10.64 -1.55
CA LEU A 78 5.46 11.26 -0.33
C LEU A 78 6.47 12.23 0.30
N ILE A 79 5.95 13.25 0.99
CA ILE A 79 6.76 14.29 1.64
C ILE A 79 7.27 13.82 3.01
N GLU A 80 6.36 13.33 3.85
CA GLU A 80 6.64 13.01 5.25
C GLU A 80 7.09 11.56 5.49
N SER A 81 6.55 10.61 4.72
CA SER A 81 6.85 9.19 4.86
C SER A 81 8.21 8.86 4.24
N ARG A 82 9.31 9.10 4.97
CA ARG A 82 10.69 8.94 4.45
C ARG A 82 11.28 7.54 4.56
N SER A 83 10.56 6.62 5.19
CA SER A 83 10.93 5.20 5.34
C SER A 83 9.68 4.39 5.67
N ALA A 84 9.78 3.06 5.75
CA ALA A 84 8.68 2.22 6.22
C ALA A 84 8.22 2.59 7.64
N ALA A 85 9.17 2.83 8.55
CA ALA A 85 8.86 3.32 9.89
C ALA A 85 8.24 4.73 9.87
N GLY A 86 8.73 5.61 8.99
CA GLY A 86 8.14 6.94 8.79
C GLY A 86 6.71 6.90 8.25
N PHE A 87 6.36 5.90 7.43
CA PHE A 87 4.99 5.66 6.99
C PHE A 87 4.09 5.24 8.16
N VAL A 88 4.52 4.27 8.97
CA VAL A 88 3.78 3.85 10.17
C VAL A 88 3.58 5.03 11.14
N TYR A 89 4.63 5.83 11.37
CA TYR A 89 4.52 7.05 12.17
C TYR A 89 3.49 8.02 11.59
N GLN A 90 3.46 8.23 10.27
CA GLN A 90 2.50 9.13 9.65
C GLN A 90 1.06 8.63 9.74
N LEU A 91 0.82 7.32 9.68
CA LEU A 91 -0.50 6.73 9.94
C LEU A 91 -0.95 7.04 11.37
N ASP A 92 -0.07 6.86 12.36
CA ASP A 92 -0.37 7.12 13.77
C ASP A 92 -0.55 8.60 14.07
N TYR A 93 0.34 9.45 13.57
CA TYR A 93 0.22 10.89 13.67
C TYR A 93 -1.11 11.37 13.09
N THR A 94 -1.47 10.91 11.89
CA THR A 94 -2.70 11.34 11.21
C THR A 94 -3.93 10.90 11.99
N SER A 95 -4.03 9.62 12.34
CA SER A 95 -5.18 9.09 13.08
C SER A 95 -5.33 9.73 14.47
N SER A 96 -4.21 9.90 15.19
CA SER A 96 -4.20 10.52 16.52
C SER A 96 -4.63 11.98 16.49
N ASN A 97 -4.10 12.78 15.56
CA ASN A 97 -4.34 14.22 15.56
C ASN A 97 -5.67 14.63 14.93
N TYR A 98 -6.14 13.91 13.91
CA TYR A 98 -7.36 14.29 13.20
C TYR A 98 -8.61 13.51 13.64
N ALA A 99 -8.45 12.29 14.16
CA ALA A 99 -9.57 11.48 14.65
C ALA A 99 -9.53 11.20 16.17
N GLY A 100 -8.45 11.57 16.87
CA GLY A 100 -8.32 11.33 18.32
C GLY A 100 -8.11 9.85 18.70
N VAL A 101 -7.75 8.99 17.73
CA VAL A 101 -7.56 7.55 17.93
C VAL A 101 -6.17 7.16 17.41
N SER A 102 -5.29 6.66 18.27
CA SER A 102 -3.97 6.18 17.85
C SER A 102 -4.03 4.83 17.14
N LEU A 103 -3.00 4.50 16.34
CA LEU A 103 -2.90 3.16 15.75
C LEU A 103 -2.79 2.09 16.82
N GLU A 104 -2.14 2.37 17.95
CA GLU A 104 -2.09 1.43 19.07
C GLU A 104 -3.50 1.03 19.51
N LYS A 105 -4.41 2.00 19.65
CA LYS A 105 -5.81 1.71 20.01
C LYS A 105 -6.52 0.90 18.92
N LEU A 106 -6.29 1.19 17.64
CA LEU A 106 -6.88 0.42 16.53
C LEU A 106 -6.35 -1.02 16.51
N ILE A 107 -5.05 -1.22 16.71
CA ILE A 107 -4.42 -2.53 16.79
C ILE A 107 -4.97 -3.33 17.99
N THR A 108 -5.17 -2.68 19.14
CA THR A 108 -5.80 -3.32 20.30
C THR A 108 -7.22 -3.77 20.00
N ARG A 109 -8.03 -2.95 19.31
CA ARG A 109 -9.39 -3.34 18.89
C ARG A 109 -9.38 -4.57 17.99
N ILE A 110 -8.45 -4.63 17.03
CA ILE A 110 -8.29 -5.79 16.14
C ILE A 110 -8.01 -7.06 16.95
N LYS A 111 -7.10 -7.00 17.92
CA LYS A 111 -6.78 -8.14 18.81
C LYS A 111 -7.99 -8.56 19.65
N GLU A 112 -8.69 -7.61 20.25
CA GLU A 112 -9.90 -7.89 21.03
C GLU A 112 -11.01 -8.51 20.18
N ALA A 113 -11.16 -8.09 18.92
CA ALA A 113 -12.11 -8.68 17.98
C ALA A 113 -11.71 -10.13 17.65
N GLN A 114 -10.43 -10.39 17.41
CA GLN A 114 -9.89 -11.73 17.20
C GLN A 114 -10.16 -12.65 18.39
N ASP A 115 -9.92 -12.17 19.61
CA ASP A 115 -10.14 -12.93 20.85
C ASP A 115 -11.63 -13.27 21.05
N LYS A 116 -12.53 -12.49 20.45
CA LYS A 116 -13.99 -12.73 20.43
C LYS A 116 -14.45 -13.58 19.25
N GLY A 117 -13.55 -14.06 18.40
CA GLY A 117 -13.86 -14.83 17.20
C GLY A 117 -14.47 -14.02 16.05
N MET A 118 -14.30 -12.69 16.07
CA MET A 118 -14.76 -11.79 15.00
C MET A 118 -13.69 -11.66 13.90
N ASN A 119 -14.13 -11.25 12.70
CA ASN A 119 -13.22 -10.96 11.60
C ASN A 119 -12.40 -9.68 11.91
N PRO A 120 -11.06 -9.73 11.89
CA PRO A 120 -10.19 -8.57 12.10
C PRO A 120 -10.48 -7.37 11.20
N LEU A 121 -11.00 -7.63 10.00
CA LEU A 121 -11.32 -6.61 9.00
C LEU A 121 -12.61 -5.84 9.34
N GLU A 122 -13.35 -6.30 10.35
CA GLU A 122 -14.62 -5.74 10.82
C GLU A 122 -14.50 -5.11 12.22
N ALA A 123 -13.27 -5.02 12.76
CA ALA A 123 -12.96 -4.55 14.12
C ALA A 123 -13.01 -3.03 14.30
#